data_AF-A0A1V5KIC5-F1
#
_entry.id   AF-A0A1V5KIC5-F1
#
_cell.length_a   1.000
_cell.length_b   1.000
_cell.length_c   1.000
_cell.angle_alpha   90.00
_cell.angle_beta   90.00
_cell.angle_gamma   90.00
#
_symmetry.space_group_name_H-M   'P 1'
#
loop_
_entity.id
_entity.type
_entity.pdbx_description
1 polymer ?
#
loop_
_entity_poly.entity_id
_entity_poly.type
_entity_poly.pdbx_seq_one_letter_code
_entity_poly.pdbx_strand_id
1 'polypeptide(L)' 'MDELILIPSCHDAIQPVLASIPVQLLSYYIAVERGCDVDKPRNLAKSVTVE' A
#
# COMPACT_ATOMS: atom_id res chain seq x y z
N MET A 1 -8.48 -19.48 -12.87
CA MET A 1 -7.33 -19.81 -12.01
C MET A 1 -7.17 -18.65 -11.06
N ASP A 2 -7.01 -18.92 -9.78
CA ASP A 2 -6.77 -17.87 -8.79
C ASP A 2 -5.29 -17.49 -8.81
N GLU A 3 -4.99 -16.19 -8.76
CA GLU A 3 -3.62 -15.68 -8.61
C GLU A 3 -3.28 -15.50 -7.14
N LEU A 4 -2.10 -15.96 -6.73
CA LEU A 4 -1.63 -15.94 -5.35
C LEU A 4 -0.34 -15.13 -5.22
N ILE A 5 -0.27 -14.26 -4.21
CA ILE A 5 0.97 -13.59 -3.80
C ILE A 5 1.49 -14.29 -2.55
N LEU A 6 2.59 -15.01 -2.69
CA LEU A 6 3.19 -15.75 -1.58
C LEU A 6 3.99 -14.79 -0.69
N ILE A 7 3.71 -14.83 0.61
CA ILE A 7 4.47 -14.10 1.63
C ILE A 7 5.48 -15.07 2.23
N PRO A 8 6.76 -14.69 2.40
CA PRO A 8 7.77 -15.56 2.99
C PRO A 8 7.43 -15.87 4.46
N SER A 9 7.84 -17.05 4.91
CA SER A 9 7.74 -17.43 6.31
C SER A 9 8.50 -16.42 7.18
N CYS A 10 7.86 -15.93 8.23
CA CYS A 10 8.44 -15.01 9.21
C CYS A 10 7.81 -15.26 10.58
N HIS A 11 8.35 -14.61 11.62
CA HIS A 11 7.76 -14.65 12.95
C HIS A 11 6.32 -14.07 12.92
N ASP A 12 5.38 -14.67 13.65
CA ASP A 12 3.95 -14.28 13.64
C ASP A 12 3.74 -12.78 13.87
N ALA A 13 4.48 -12.19 14.81
CA ALA A 13 4.45 -10.76 15.09
C ALA A 13 4.80 -9.86 13.87
N ILE A 14 5.56 -10.37 12.90
CA ILE A 14 6.01 -9.65 11.68
C ILE A 14 5.09 -9.93 10.48
N GLN A 15 4.32 -11.02 10.52
CA GLN A 15 3.44 -11.43 9.43
C GLN A 15 2.48 -10.33 8.95
N PRO A 16 1.84 -9.53 9.83
CA PRO A 16 0.97 -8.43 9.39
C PRO A 16 1.71 -7.35 8.59
N VAL A 17 2.98 -7.08 8.93
CA VAL A 17 3.80 -6.09 8.25
C VAL A 17 4.11 -6.55 6.83
N LEU A 18 4.58 -7.79 6.67
CA LEU A 18 4.88 -8.33 5.34
C LEU A 18 3.63 -8.46 4.48
N ALA A 19 2.49 -8.82 5.07
CA ALA A 19 1.20 -8.88 4.37
C ALA A 19 0.71 -7.51 3.86
N SER A 20 1.17 -6.40 4.45
CA SER A 20 0.81 -5.05 3.98
C SER A 20 1.56 -4.62 2.71
N ILE A 21 2.75 -5.19 2.44
CA ILE A 21 3.62 -4.77 1.33
C ILE A 21 2.95 -5.03 -0.04
N PRO A 22 2.37 -6.22 -0.32
CA PRO A 22 1.71 -6.46 -1.61
C PRO A 22 0.55 -5.50 -1.89
N VAL A 23 -0.26 -5.18 -0.89
CA VAL A 23 -1.41 -4.28 -1.07
C VAL A 23 -0.98 -2.82 -1.24
N GLN A 24 0.12 -2.40 -0.60
CA GLN A 24 0.74 -1.10 -0.83
C GLN A 24 1.28 -0.97 -2.27
N LEU A 25 2.00 -1.99 -2.74
CA LEU A 25 2.52 -2.03 -4.12
C LEU A 25 1.40 -2.09 -5.16
N LEU A 26 0.35 -2.89 -4.91
CA LEU A 26 -0.82 -2.96 -5.79
C LEU A 26 -1.49 -1.58 -5.91
N SER A 27 -1.66 -0.89 -4.79
CA SER A 27 -2.23 0.46 -4.77
C SER A 27 -1.36 1.46 -5.52
N TYR A 28 -0.04 1.39 -5.35
CA TYR A 28 0.93 2.21 -6.07
C TYR A 28 0.82 2.01 -7.58
N TYR A 29 0.90 0.76 -8.07
CA TYR A 29 0.86 0.49 -9.51
C TYR A 29 -0.48 0.86 -10.14
N ILE A 30 -1.60 0.62 -9.44
CA ILE A 30 -2.92 1.06 -9.91
C ILE A 30 -2.97 2.59 -10.03
N ALA A 31 -2.43 3.33 -9.06
CA ALA A 31 -2.43 4.79 -9.08
C ALA A 31 -1.55 5.35 -10.22
N VAL A 32 -0.36 4.77 -10.43
CA VAL A 32 0.54 5.11 -11.54
C VAL A 32 -0.13 4.86 -12.89
N GLU A 33 -0.72 3.69 -13.10
CA GLU A 33 -1.41 3.34 -14.35
C GLU A 33 -2.60 4.26 -14.63
N ARG A 34 -3.27 4.74 -13.58
CA ARG A 34 -4.38 5.69 -13.68
C ARG A 34 -3.92 7.16 -13.79
N GLY A 35 -2.63 7.43 -13.84
CA GLY A 35 -2.08 8.80 -13.92
C GLY A 35 -2.40 9.67 -12.69
N CYS A 36 -2.59 9.04 -11.53
CA CYS A 36 -2.79 9.74 -10.26
C CYS A 36 -1.44 10.17 -9.66
N ASP A 37 -1.40 11.33 -9.01
CA ASP A 37 -0.24 11.75 -8.20
C ASP A 37 -0.21 10.94 -6.90
N VAL A 38 0.73 10.00 -6.81
CA VAL A 38 0.84 9.08 -5.67
C VAL A 38 1.40 9.78 -4.43
N ASP A 39 2.22 10.82 -4.63
CA ASP A 39 2.82 11.59 -3.53
C ASP A 39 1.85 12.64 -2.96
N LYS A 40 0.85 13.04 -3.76
CA LYS A 40 -0.19 14.02 -3.38
C LYS A 40 -1.60 13.47 -3.67
N PRO A 41 -2.06 12.49 -2.89
CA PRO A 41 -3.41 11.97 -3.03
C PRO A 41 -4.46 13.08 -2.82
N ARG A 42 -5.53 13.04 -3.63
CA ARG A 42 -6.61 14.02 -3.58
C ARG A 42 -7.23 14.06 -2.18
N ASN A 43 -7.51 15.26 -1.70
CA ASN A 43 -8.17 15.52 -0.40
C ASN A 43 -7.39 15.09 0.84
N LEU A 44 -6.10 14.74 0.71
CA LEU A 44 -5.24 14.39 1.83
C LEU A 44 -4.16 15.46 2.03
N ALA A 45 -3.86 15.73 3.29
CA ALA A 45 -2.68 16.46 3.72
C ALA A 45 -1.76 15.48 4.47
N LYS A 46 -0.44 15.71 4.41
CA LYS A 46 0.55 14.90 5.13
C LYS A 46 0.33 14.91 6.65
N SER A 47 -0.19 16.02 7.16
CA SER A 47 -0.61 16.18 8.55
C SER A 47 -1.71 17.24 8.57
N VAL A 48 -2.71 17.08 9.43
CA VAL A 48 -3.76 18.08 9.65
C VAL A 48 -3.40 18.83 10.93
N THR A 49 -2.95 20.07 10.78
CA THR A 49 -2.78 21.01 11.88
C THR A 49 -3.88 22.05 11.74
N VAL A 50 -4.82 22.07 12.68
CA VAL A 50 -5.79 23.16 12.83
C VAL A 50 -5.48 23.88 14.13
N GLU A 51 -5.49 25.21 14.07
CA GLU A 51 -5.70 26.06 15.25
C GLU A 51 -7.20 26.17 15.54
#